data_AF-A0A1G3INK5-F1
#
_entry.id   AF-A0A1G3INK5-F1
#
_cell.length_a   1.000
_cell.length_b   1.000
_cell.length_c   1.000
_cell.angle_alpha   90.00
_cell.angle_beta   90.00
_cell.angle_gamma   90.00
#
_symmetry.space_group_name_H-M   'P 1'
#
loop_
_entity.id
_entity.type
_entity.pdbx_description
1 polymer ?
#
loop_
_entity_poly.entity_id
_entity_poly.type
_entity_poly.pdbx_seq_one_letter_code
_entity_poly.pdbx_strand_id
1 'polypeptide(L)'
;MMRPALGALREGVLYDLLGRFTHNDMREATVQQFMRRYHVDHAQTVRVRALAAHLAQQFADDHVDEEDMQLLAWACDLHEIGISVAHSGYHKHSAYILANADMPGFSRKAQQCLSLLALSHRGKLEKVRDQLSEWQVTAKVMALRLAALFYRNRSDVVLPVMQGRFSGTKFHLHLNGDWLAQNPLTETALQAEAKQWKSVGISLQVEAS
;
A
#
# COMPACT_ATOMS: atom_id res chain seq x y z
N MET A 1 -41.68 -33.93 16.40
CA MET A 1 -41.70 -33.70 14.94
C MET A 1 -40.74 -32.55 14.64
N MET A 2 -39.52 -32.85 14.18
CA MET A 2 -38.50 -31.86 13.82
C MET A 2 -38.31 -31.93 12.31
N ARG A 3 -38.72 -30.88 11.59
CA ARG A 3 -38.50 -30.77 10.14
C ARG A 3 -37.07 -30.29 9.90
N PRO A 4 -36.25 -30.97 9.10
CA PRO A 4 -34.91 -30.50 8.78
C PRO A 4 -34.98 -29.28 7.86
N ALA A 5 -34.21 -28.25 8.17
CA ALA A 5 -34.09 -27.03 7.37
C ALA A 5 -33.25 -27.30 6.11
N LEU A 6 -33.91 -27.61 5.00
CA LEU A 6 -33.32 -27.69 3.66
C LEU A 6 -33.15 -26.27 3.10
N GLY A 7 -32.08 -25.54 3.49
CA GLY A 7 -31.79 -24.24 2.86
C GLY A 7 -30.70 -23.37 3.49
N ALA A 8 -30.37 -23.59 4.77
CA ALA A 8 -29.57 -22.65 5.56
C ALA A 8 -28.16 -22.34 5.01
N LEU A 9 -27.52 -23.30 4.33
CA LEU A 9 -26.17 -23.13 3.78
C LEU A 9 -26.13 -22.29 2.50
N ARG A 10 -27.18 -22.31 1.67
CA ARG A 10 -27.18 -21.61 0.38
C ARG A 10 -27.63 -20.14 0.51
N GLU A 11 -28.57 -19.87 1.41
CA GLU A 11 -28.96 -18.50 1.74
C GLU A 11 -27.85 -17.78 2.51
N GLY A 12 -27.18 -18.44 3.47
CA GLY A 12 -26.07 -17.84 4.22
C GLY A 12 -24.91 -17.36 3.34
N VAL A 13 -24.56 -18.12 2.30
CA VAL A 13 -23.53 -17.72 1.32
C VAL A 13 -23.99 -16.57 0.45
N LEU A 14 -25.27 -16.54 0.03
CA LEU A 14 -25.80 -15.45 -0.79
C LEU A 14 -25.86 -14.13 -0.01
N TYR A 15 -26.27 -14.16 1.26
CA TYR A 15 -26.26 -12.99 2.13
C TYR A 15 -24.83 -12.51 2.44
N ASP A 16 -23.86 -13.43 2.61
CA ASP A 16 -22.45 -13.05 2.76
C ASP A 16 -21.91 -12.37 1.49
N LEU A 17 -22.23 -12.89 0.31
CA LEU A 17 -21.84 -12.30 -0.96
C LEU A 17 -22.48 -10.92 -1.17
N LEU A 18 -23.80 -10.79 -1.01
CA LEU A 18 -24.51 -9.49 -1.08
C LEU A 18 -23.97 -8.49 -0.06
N GLY A 19 -23.68 -8.96 1.16
CA GLY A 19 -23.02 -8.18 2.19
C GLY A 19 -21.65 -7.68 1.73
N ARG A 20 -20.81 -8.54 1.17
CA ARG A 20 -19.47 -8.15 0.67
C ARG A 20 -19.55 -7.16 -0.50
N PHE A 21 -20.45 -7.35 -1.46
CA PHE A 21 -20.63 -6.41 -2.56
C PHE A 21 -21.04 -5.02 -2.05
N THR A 22 -22.07 -4.96 -1.20
CA THR A 22 -22.54 -3.69 -0.63
C THR A 22 -21.49 -3.01 0.26
N HIS A 23 -20.71 -3.76 1.05
CA HIS A 23 -19.61 -3.21 1.84
C HIS A 23 -18.46 -2.72 0.95
N ASN A 24 -18.13 -3.45 -0.11
CA ASN A 24 -17.08 -3.04 -1.04
C ASN A 24 -17.46 -1.75 -1.76
N ASP A 25 -18.70 -1.63 -2.22
CA ASP A 25 -19.24 -0.42 -2.84
C ASP A 25 -19.19 0.77 -1.88
N MET A 26 -19.49 0.56 -0.60
CA MET A 26 -19.41 1.61 0.42
C MET A 26 -17.96 2.04 0.70
N ARG A 27 -17.02 1.09 0.79
CA ARG A 27 -15.59 1.39 0.97
C ARG A 27 -15.04 2.18 -0.21
N GLU A 28 -15.36 1.77 -1.44
CA GLU A 28 -14.97 2.48 -2.64
C GLU A 28 -15.57 3.89 -2.67
N ALA A 29 -16.87 4.04 -2.36
CA ALA A 29 -17.52 5.35 -2.28
C ALA A 29 -16.84 6.28 -1.25
N THR A 30 -16.47 5.75 -0.08
CA THR A 30 -15.72 6.47 0.96
C THR A 30 -14.35 6.93 0.45
N VAL A 31 -13.58 6.05 -0.18
CA VAL A 31 -12.25 6.39 -0.73
C VAL A 31 -12.37 7.48 -1.79
N GLN A 32 -13.31 7.32 -2.73
CA GLN A 32 -13.57 8.31 -3.77
C GLN A 32 -14.02 9.66 -3.19
N GLN A 33 -14.82 9.66 -2.12
CA GLN A 33 -15.20 10.88 -1.42
C GLN A 33 -13.99 11.59 -0.80
N PHE A 34 -13.08 10.85 -0.17
CA PHE A 34 -11.85 11.40 0.40
C PHE A 34 -10.94 11.97 -0.68
N MET A 35 -10.74 11.23 -1.78
CA MET A 35 -9.96 11.72 -2.92
C MET A 35 -10.49 13.06 -3.44
N ARG A 36 -11.82 13.19 -3.60
CA ARG A 36 -12.46 14.45 -4.00
C ARG A 36 -12.29 15.55 -2.95
N ARG A 37 -12.57 15.24 -1.68
CA ARG A 37 -12.53 16.22 -0.56
C ARG A 37 -11.13 16.79 -0.35
N TYR A 38 -10.10 15.98 -0.50
CA TYR A 38 -8.71 16.36 -0.27
C TYR A 38 -7.95 16.70 -1.54
N HIS A 39 -8.65 16.84 -2.68
CA HIS A 39 -8.09 17.23 -3.98
C HIS A 39 -6.89 16.36 -4.40
N VAL A 40 -7.03 15.05 -4.26
CA VAL A 40 -5.98 14.09 -4.61
C VAL A 40 -5.67 14.16 -6.11
N ASP A 41 -4.38 14.15 -6.44
CA ASP A 41 -3.89 14.01 -7.81
C ASP A 41 -4.10 12.57 -8.29
N HIS A 42 -5.18 12.36 -9.05
CA HIS A 42 -5.56 11.06 -9.56
C HIS A 42 -4.51 10.45 -10.51
N ALA A 43 -3.78 11.26 -11.27
CA ALA A 43 -2.74 10.73 -12.15
C ALA A 43 -1.59 10.11 -11.33
N GLN A 44 -1.25 10.75 -10.21
CA GLN A 44 -0.25 10.22 -9.30
C GLN A 44 -0.71 8.94 -8.61
N THR A 45 -1.95 8.86 -8.14
CA THR A 45 -2.45 7.65 -7.48
C THR A 45 -2.47 6.46 -8.43
N VAL A 46 -2.86 6.67 -9.70
CA VAL A 46 -2.82 5.61 -10.72
C VAL A 46 -1.41 5.07 -10.92
N ARG A 47 -0.40 5.96 -11.07
CA ARG A 47 1.01 5.55 -11.21
C ARG A 47 1.49 4.75 -10.01
N VAL A 48 1.29 5.29 -8.80
CA VAL A 48 1.75 4.66 -7.55
C VAL A 48 1.03 3.31 -7.34
N ARG A 49 -0.28 3.26 -7.56
CA ARG A 49 -1.09 2.04 -7.41
C ARG A 49 -0.65 0.93 -8.35
N ALA A 50 -0.42 1.24 -9.62
CA ALA A 50 0.00 0.25 -10.60
C ALA A 50 1.34 -0.40 -10.20
N LEU A 51 2.33 0.41 -9.82
CA LEU A 51 3.64 -0.11 -9.42
C LEU A 51 3.60 -0.80 -8.04
N ALA A 52 2.87 -0.26 -7.08
CA ALA A 52 2.73 -0.89 -5.77
C ALA A 52 2.06 -2.27 -5.89
N ALA A 53 1.03 -2.41 -6.72
CA ALA A 53 0.40 -3.70 -6.97
C ALA A 53 1.38 -4.71 -7.58
N HIS A 54 2.12 -4.31 -8.61
CA HIS A 54 3.15 -5.14 -9.25
C HIS A 54 4.21 -5.62 -8.25
N LEU A 55 4.75 -4.71 -7.43
CA LEU A 55 5.77 -5.04 -6.43
C LEU A 55 5.22 -5.91 -5.28
N ALA A 56 4.00 -5.64 -4.82
CA ALA A 56 3.39 -6.40 -3.73
C ALA A 56 3.17 -7.86 -4.11
N GLN A 57 2.70 -8.14 -5.33
CA GLN A 57 2.57 -9.50 -5.85
C GLN A 57 3.91 -10.22 -5.86
N GLN A 58 4.97 -9.56 -6.35
CA GLN A 58 6.32 -10.14 -6.42
C GLN A 58 6.94 -10.38 -5.03
N PHE A 59 6.73 -9.48 -4.07
CA PHE A 59 7.27 -9.64 -2.72
C PHE A 59 6.55 -10.69 -1.88
N ALA A 60 5.33 -11.04 -2.24
CA ALA A 60 4.54 -11.98 -1.49
C ALA A 60 4.50 -13.38 -2.10
N ASP A 61 5.10 -13.59 -3.28
CA ASP A 61 5.22 -14.92 -3.91
C ASP A 61 3.87 -15.66 -3.94
N ASP A 62 2.83 -15.00 -4.44
CA ASP A 62 1.43 -15.48 -4.52
C ASP A 62 0.68 -15.69 -3.19
N HIS A 63 1.24 -15.29 -2.04
CA HIS A 63 0.58 -15.39 -0.74
C HIS A 63 -0.31 -14.18 -0.39
N VAL A 64 -0.55 -13.24 -1.32
CA VAL A 64 -1.46 -12.10 -1.07
C VAL A 64 -2.88 -12.48 -1.46
N ASP A 65 -3.82 -12.23 -0.56
CA ASP A 65 -5.25 -12.33 -0.89
C ASP A 65 -5.77 -11.05 -1.58
N GLU A 66 -6.95 -11.15 -2.18
CA GLU A 66 -7.57 -10.03 -2.90
C GLU A 66 -7.86 -8.83 -1.98
N GLU A 67 -8.18 -9.10 -0.70
CA GLU A 67 -8.51 -8.07 0.29
C GLU A 67 -7.26 -7.24 0.66
N ASP A 68 -6.10 -7.88 0.81
CA ASP A 68 -4.82 -7.21 1.04
C ASP A 68 -4.41 -6.35 -0.17
N MET A 69 -4.61 -6.85 -1.39
CA MET A 69 -4.36 -6.08 -2.61
C MET A 69 -5.30 -4.88 -2.73
N GLN A 70 -6.58 -5.05 -2.40
CA GLN A 70 -7.56 -3.97 -2.41
C GLN A 70 -7.24 -2.91 -1.33
N LEU A 71 -6.80 -3.35 -0.15
CA LEU A 71 -6.39 -2.46 0.93
C LEU A 71 -5.15 -1.65 0.55
N LEU A 72 -4.16 -2.28 -0.09
CA LEU A 72 -2.99 -1.58 -0.64
C LEU A 72 -3.41 -0.56 -1.70
N ALA A 73 -4.35 -0.92 -2.57
CA ALA A 73 -4.92 -0.04 -3.58
C ALA A 73 -5.53 1.22 -2.96
N TRP A 74 -6.40 1.08 -1.97
CA TRP A 74 -6.97 2.24 -1.25
C TRP A 74 -5.91 3.05 -0.50
N ALA A 75 -4.87 2.40 0.05
CA ALA A 75 -3.75 3.13 0.64
C ALA A 75 -3.00 3.96 -0.40
N CYS A 76 -2.80 3.45 -1.62
CA CYS A 76 -2.23 4.21 -2.73
C CYS A 76 -3.12 5.40 -3.12
N ASP A 77 -4.43 5.23 -3.14
CA ASP A 77 -5.36 6.32 -3.45
C ASP A 77 -5.34 7.42 -2.38
N LEU A 78 -5.06 7.06 -1.12
CA LEU A 78 -5.19 7.94 0.03
C LEU A 78 -3.86 8.43 0.62
N HIS A 79 -2.70 7.97 0.14
CA HIS A 79 -1.41 8.27 0.77
C HIS A 79 -1.06 9.77 0.80
N GLU A 80 -1.62 10.56 -0.12
CA GLU A 80 -1.35 12.00 -0.28
C GLU A 80 -2.45 12.93 0.23
N ILE A 81 -3.53 12.44 0.84
CA ILE A 81 -4.63 13.32 1.32
C ILE A 81 -4.18 14.39 2.32
N GLY A 82 -3.09 14.12 3.07
CA GLY A 82 -2.48 15.05 4.01
C GLY A 82 -1.78 16.25 3.38
N ILE A 83 -1.54 16.27 2.05
CA ILE A 83 -0.93 17.41 1.35
C ILE A 83 -1.81 18.66 1.49
N SER A 84 -3.14 18.47 1.49
CA SER A 84 -4.13 19.53 1.71
C SER A 84 -3.96 20.25 3.06
N VAL A 85 -3.32 19.62 4.05
CA VAL A 85 -3.01 20.20 5.35
C VAL A 85 -1.65 20.90 5.30
N ALA A 86 -0.61 20.16 4.91
CA ALA A 86 0.74 20.70 4.72
C ALA A 86 1.59 19.76 3.85
N HIS A 87 2.42 20.35 2.99
CA HIS A 87 3.39 19.60 2.19
C HIS A 87 4.47 18.93 3.05
N SER A 88 4.94 19.61 4.10
CA SER A 88 5.94 19.03 5.00
C SER A 88 5.30 17.96 5.88
N GLY A 89 5.86 16.75 5.84
CA GLY A 89 5.39 15.68 6.70
C GLY A 89 3.98 15.16 6.38
N TYR A 90 3.47 15.36 5.15
CA TYR A 90 2.08 15.02 4.79
C TYR A 90 1.67 13.59 5.12
N HIS A 91 2.58 12.61 5.05
CA HIS A 91 2.33 11.23 5.48
C HIS A 91 1.75 11.12 6.90
N LYS A 92 2.19 11.98 7.83
CA LYS A 92 1.65 12.05 9.19
C LYS A 92 0.23 12.64 9.20
N HIS A 93 -0.03 13.62 8.34
CA HIS A 93 -1.35 14.23 8.19
C HIS A 93 -2.33 13.25 7.52
N SER A 94 -1.92 12.54 6.47
CA SER A 94 -2.69 11.47 5.83
C SER A 94 -3.05 10.40 6.88
N ALA A 95 -2.07 9.92 7.63
CA ALA A 95 -2.29 8.94 8.70
C ALA A 95 -3.25 9.45 9.78
N TYR A 96 -3.10 10.70 10.21
CA TYR A 96 -3.97 11.32 11.21
C TYR A 96 -5.41 11.43 10.71
N ILE A 97 -5.62 11.88 9.48
CA ILE A 97 -6.95 11.95 8.85
C ILE A 97 -7.57 10.56 8.81
N LEU A 98 -6.85 9.57 8.28
CA LEU A 98 -7.35 8.20 8.15
C LEU A 98 -7.63 7.55 9.51
N ALA A 99 -6.86 7.86 10.55
CA ALA A 99 -7.06 7.29 11.88
C ALA A 99 -8.30 7.84 12.61
N ASN A 100 -8.74 9.06 12.28
CA ASN A 100 -9.74 9.79 13.07
C ASN A 100 -11.01 10.14 12.28
N ALA A 101 -11.04 9.95 10.97
CA ALA A 101 -12.21 10.24 10.17
C ALA A 101 -13.24 9.11 10.22
N ASP A 102 -14.52 9.45 10.00
CA ASP A 102 -15.55 8.44 9.76
C ASP A 102 -15.36 7.85 8.35
N MET A 103 -15.12 6.54 8.29
CA MET A 103 -14.90 5.82 7.04
C MET A 103 -15.96 4.71 6.86
N PRO A 104 -17.18 5.03 6.39
CA PRO A 104 -18.23 4.06 6.17
C PRO A 104 -17.75 2.86 5.32
N GLY A 105 -18.14 1.66 5.73
CA GLY A 105 -17.74 0.40 5.09
C GLY A 105 -16.40 -0.15 5.58
N PHE A 106 -15.55 0.65 6.24
CA PHE A 106 -14.29 0.16 6.81
C PHE A 106 -14.47 -0.34 8.24
N SER A 107 -13.89 -1.50 8.54
CA SER A 107 -13.69 -1.92 9.92
C SER A 107 -12.59 -1.09 10.58
N ARG A 108 -12.59 -0.99 11.92
CA ARG A 108 -11.52 -0.31 12.66
C ARG A 108 -10.13 -0.86 12.33
N LYS A 109 -10.01 -2.19 12.15
CA LYS A 109 -8.74 -2.84 11.78
C LYS A 109 -8.27 -2.40 10.38
N ALA A 110 -9.18 -2.39 9.40
CA ALA A 110 -8.85 -1.98 8.03
C ALA A 110 -8.47 -0.49 7.98
N GLN A 111 -9.21 0.37 8.67
CA GLN A 111 -8.92 1.81 8.77
C GLN A 111 -7.56 2.08 9.45
N GLN A 112 -7.25 1.36 10.53
CA GLN A 112 -5.93 1.44 11.18
C GLN A 112 -4.80 0.98 10.25
N CYS A 113 -5.03 -0.05 9.44
CA CYS A 113 -4.06 -0.49 8.44
C CYS A 113 -3.84 0.58 7.36
N LEU A 114 -4.90 1.21 6.83
CA LEU A 114 -4.78 2.34 5.90
C LEU A 114 -3.96 3.50 6.51
N SER A 115 -4.26 3.85 7.76
CA SER A 115 -3.50 4.87 8.50
C SER A 115 -2.02 4.50 8.65
N LEU A 116 -1.72 3.24 8.98
CA LEU A 116 -0.34 2.73 9.09
C LEU A 116 0.39 2.78 7.75
N LEU A 117 -0.24 2.32 6.66
CA LEU A 117 0.34 2.36 5.32
C LEU A 117 0.64 3.80 4.90
N ALA A 118 -0.32 4.72 5.12
CA ALA A 118 -0.14 6.15 4.86
C ALA A 118 0.94 6.78 5.74
N LEU A 119 1.06 6.40 7.01
CA LEU A 119 2.12 6.88 7.90
C LEU A 119 3.50 6.40 7.43
N SER A 120 3.55 5.16 6.96
CA SER A 120 4.78 4.42 6.72
C SER A 120 5.27 4.53 5.28
N HIS A 121 4.51 5.10 4.34
CA HIS A 121 4.93 5.20 2.93
C HIS A 121 6.12 6.13 2.68
N ARG A 122 6.54 6.94 3.66
CA ARG A 122 7.75 7.77 3.58
C ARG A 122 8.23 8.17 4.97
N GLY A 123 9.46 8.66 5.03
CA GLY A 123 10.09 9.09 6.28
C GLY A 123 10.60 7.92 7.12
N LYS A 124 10.82 8.21 8.40
CA LYS A 124 11.45 7.34 9.39
C LYS A 124 10.54 6.19 9.84
N LEU A 125 11.05 4.96 9.80
CA LEU A 125 10.29 3.75 10.14
C LEU A 125 10.40 3.34 11.62
N GLU A 126 11.30 3.93 12.41
CA GLU A 126 11.58 3.48 13.78
C GLU A 126 10.34 3.53 14.68
N LYS A 127 9.44 4.49 14.45
CA LYS A 127 8.19 4.64 15.22
C LYS A 127 7.12 3.61 14.89
N VAL A 128 7.26 2.92 13.76
CA VAL A 128 6.30 1.91 13.27
C VAL A 128 6.88 0.51 13.29
N ARG A 129 8.06 0.31 13.91
CA ARG A 129 8.78 -0.97 13.91
C ARG A 129 7.91 -2.13 14.38
N ASP A 130 7.19 -1.96 15.48
CA ASP A 130 6.41 -3.03 16.10
C ASP A 130 5.23 -3.46 15.21
N GLN A 131 4.72 -2.53 14.41
CA GLN A 131 3.65 -2.77 13.43
C GLN A 131 4.15 -3.42 12.12
N LEU A 132 5.47 -3.48 11.90
CA LEU A 132 6.11 -4.14 10.75
C LEU A 132 6.51 -5.60 11.06
N SER A 133 5.85 -6.22 12.03
CA SER A 133 6.10 -7.60 12.43
C SER A 133 5.40 -8.63 11.53
N GLU A 134 4.24 -8.28 10.99
CA GLU A 134 3.49 -9.13 10.05
C GLU A 134 4.03 -8.95 8.63
N TRP A 135 4.41 -10.06 7.98
CA TRP A 135 5.05 -10.03 6.67
C TRP A 135 4.14 -9.39 5.60
N GLN A 136 2.82 -9.61 5.67
CA GLN A 136 1.85 -9.02 4.75
C GLN A 136 1.82 -7.49 4.86
N VAL A 137 1.91 -6.96 6.07
CA VAL A 137 1.95 -5.51 6.31
C VAL A 137 3.27 -4.95 5.78
N THR A 138 4.38 -5.61 6.09
CA THR A 138 5.72 -5.22 5.65
C THR A 138 5.85 -5.21 4.13
N ALA A 139 5.32 -6.22 3.44
CA ALA A 139 5.32 -6.28 1.97
C ALA A 139 4.51 -5.12 1.35
N LYS A 140 3.32 -4.81 1.90
CA LYS A 140 2.49 -3.66 1.46
C LYS A 140 3.21 -2.32 1.68
N VAL A 141 3.83 -2.13 2.84
CA VAL A 141 4.62 -0.92 3.14
C VAL A 141 5.80 -0.81 2.18
N MET A 142 6.57 -1.89 1.97
CA MET A 142 7.69 -1.91 1.02
C MET A 142 7.25 -1.54 -0.39
N ALA A 143 6.20 -2.18 -0.89
CA ALA A 143 5.67 -1.91 -2.22
C ALA A 143 5.23 -0.45 -2.39
N LEU A 144 4.46 0.09 -1.43
CA LEU A 144 3.99 1.47 -1.48
C LEU A 144 5.14 2.48 -1.37
N ARG A 145 6.13 2.24 -0.50
CA ARG A 145 7.31 3.10 -0.34
C ARG A 145 8.14 3.17 -1.62
N LEU A 146 8.41 2.02 -2.24
CA LEU A 146 9.13 1.96 -3.51
C LEU A 146 8.35 2.62 -4.64
N ALA A 147 7.04 2.35 -4.75
CA ALA A 147 6.21 2.96 -5.78
C ALA A 147 6.16 4.49 -5.68
N ALA A 148 5.98 5.02 -4.46
CA ALA A 148 6.02 6.46 -4.20
C ALA A 148 7.41 7.07 -4.48
N LEU A 149 8.49 6.31 -4.24
CA LEU A 149 9.86 6.74 -4.53
C LEU A 149 10.11 6.87 -6.04
N PHE A 150 9.73 5.87 -6.83
CA PHE A 150 9.91 5.88 -8.28
C PHE A 150 9.10 6.98 -8.97
N TYR A 151 7.88 7.27 -8.47
CA TYR A 151 7.01 8.30 -9.03
C TYR A 151 7.04 9.63 -8.28
N ARG A 152 8.05 9.90 -7.45
CA ARG A 152 8.14 11.15 -6.66
C ARG A 152 8.14 12.43 -7.51
N ASN A 153 8.58 12.34 -8.76
CA ASN A 153 8.64 13.47 -9.70
C ASN A 153 7.32 13.69 -10.46
N ARG A 154 6.30 12.84 -10.22
CA ARG A 154 4.99 12.88 -10.85
C ARG A 154 5.00 12.82 -12.39
N SER A 155 6.02 12.21 -12.98
CA SER A 155 6.12 12.08 -14.44
C SER A 155 5.91 10.64 -14.90
N ASP A 156 5.42 10.50 -16.13
CA ASP A 156 5.20 9.20 -16.79
C ASP A 156 6.52 8.66 -17.37
N VAL A 157 7.49 8.38 -16.48
CA VAL A 157 8.75 7.76 -16.87
C VAL A 157 8.51 6.30 -17.27
N VAL A 158 9.16 5.88 -18.35
CA VAL A 158 9.27 4.45 -18.68
C VAL A 158 10.21 3.81 -17.67
N LEU A 159 9.63 3.10 -16.70
CA LEU A 159 10.39 2.36 -15.70
C LEU A 159 10.96 1.08 -16.32
N PRO A 160 12.15 0.62 -15.87
CA PRO A 160 12.70 -0.64 -16.32
C PRO A 160 11.86 -1.79 -15.78
N VAL A 161 12.06 -2.99 -16.35
CA VAL A 161 11.50 -4.19 -15.74
C VAL A 161 12.08 -4.35 -14.34
N MET A 162 11.19 -4.47 -13.36
CA MET A 162 11.53 -4.66 -11.95
C MET A 162 11.07 -6.03 -11.48
N GLN A 163 11.95 -6.70 -10.75
CA GLN A 163 11.67 -7.98 -10.11
C GLN A 163 11.92 -7.87 -8.61
N GLY A 164 10.86 -7.94 -7.84
CA GLY A 164 10.85 -8.06 -6.40
C GLY A 164 10.95 -9.53 -5.98
N ARG A 165 11.62 -9.78 -4.86
CA ARG A 165 11.57 -11.07 -4.17
C ARG A 165 11.70 -10.86 -2.67
N PHE A 166 11.02 -11.66 -1.88
CA PHE A 166 11.20 -11.70 -0.44
C PHE A 166 11.83 -13.03 0.00
N SER A 167 12.78 -12.95 0.92
CA SER A 167 13.48 -14.10 1.48
C SER A 167 13.59 -13.95 3.00
N GLY A 168 12.47 -14.19 3.70
CA GLY A 168 12.40 -14.23 5.16
C GLY A 168 12.48 -12.87 5.85
N THR A 169 13.63 -12.20 5.79
CA THR A 169 13.86 -10.86 6.37
C THR A 169 14.49 -9.87 5.38
N LYS A 170 14.70 -10.33 4.14
CA LYS A 170 15.34 -9.56 3.09
C LYS A 170 14.43 -9.43 1.88
N PHE A 171 14.22 -8.19 1.45
CA PHE A 171 13.62 -7.84 0.18
C PHE A 171 14.73 -7.61 -0.84
N HIS A 172 14.59 -8.22 -2.01
CA HIS A 172 15.44 -8.03 -3.16
C HIS A 172 14.66 -7.26 -4.20
N LEU A 173 15.25 -6.20 -4.73
CA LEU A 173 14.71 -5.45 -5.85
C LEU A 173 15.75 -5.47 -6.97
N HIS A 174 15.46 -6.22 -8.02
CA HIS A 174 16.30 -6.33 -9.19
C HIS A 174 15.85 -5.34 -10.28
N LEU A 175 16.81 -4.57 -10.81
CA LEU A 175 16.63 -3.49 -11.78
C LEU A 175 17.64 -3.64 -12.91
N ASN A 176 17.39 -2.99 -14.05
CA ASN A 176 18.40 -2.78 -15.08
C ASN A 176 19.44 -1.74 -14.60
N GLY A 177 20.72 -2.09 -14.66
CA GLY A 177 21.84 -1.29 -14.19
C GLY A 177 22.11 -0.06 -15.03
N ASP A 178 21.96 -0.15 -16.36
CA ASP A 178 22.10 1.00 -17.26
C ASP A 178 21.07 2.09 -16.96
N TRP A 179 19.82 1.68 -16.70
CA TRP A 179 18.76 2.61 -16.29
C TRP A 179 19.10 3.26 -14.95
N LEU A 180 19.60 2.50 -13.97
CA LEU A 180 19.95 3.05 -12.67
C LEU A 180 21.09 4.07 -12.76
N ALA A 181 22.12 3.77 -13.56
CA ALA A 181 23.24 4.68 -13.83
C ALA A 181 22.79 5.99 -14.52
N GLN A 182 21.75 5.93 -15.35
CA GLN A 182 21.13 7.12 -15.97
C GLN A 182 20.20 7.88 -15.00
N ASN A 183 19.86 7.30 -13.85
CA ASN A 183 18.94 7.87 -12.86
C ASN A 183 19.59 7.99 -11.46
N PRO A 184 20.67 8.75 -11.29
CA PRO A 184 21.48 8.80 -10.05
C PRO A 184 20.70 9.33 -8.83
N LEU A 185 19.72 10.21 -9.05
CA LEU A 185 18.84 10.66 -7.97
C LEU A 185 17.98 9.53 -7.43
N THR A 186 17.54 8.60 -8.28
CA THR A 186 16.72 7.43 -7.90
C THR A 186 17.59 6.42 -7.17
N GLU A 187 18.81 6.17 -7.67
CA GLU A 187 19.81 5.35 -6.97
C GLU A 187 20.07 5.85 -5.55
N THR A 188 20.35 7.15 -5.39
CA THR A 188 20.58 7.76 -4.07
C THR A 188 19.38 7.59 -3.15
N ALA A 189 18.16 7.73 -3.69
CA ALA A 189 16.93 7.54 -2.92
C ALA A 189 16.75 6.08 -2.48
N LEU A 190 17.02 5.12 -3.36
CA LEU A 190 16.98 3.69 -3.03
C LEU A 190 18.00 3.31 -1.96
N GLN A 191 19.21 3.88 -2.01
CA GLN A 191 20.21 3.68 -0.96
C GLN A 191 19.77 4.27 0.38
N ALA A 192 19.13 5.44 0.38
CA ALA A 192 18.56 6.04 1.59
C ALA A 192 17.41 5.19 2.15
N GLU A 193 16.57 4.65 1.26
CA GLU A 193 15.46 3.77 1.60
C GLU A 193 15.96 2.46 2.24
N ALA A 194 17.00 1.83 1.68
CA ALA A 194 17.63 0.65 2.27
C ALA A 194 18.16 0.90 3.70
N LYS A 195 18.66 2.11 3.98
CA LYS A 195 19.07 2.51 5.34
C LYS A 195 17.86 2.63 6.29
N GLN A 196 16.71 3.11 5.82
CA GLN A 196 15.49 3.18 6.64
C GLN A 196 14.98 1.79 7.02
N TRP A 197 14.97 0.85 6.08
CA TRP A 197 14.58 -0.53 6.39
C TRP A 197 15.55 -1.20 7.37
N LYS A 198 16.86 -0.96 7.19
CA LYS A 198 17.87 -1.50 8.11
C LYS A 198 17.68 -1.00 9.54
N SER A 199 17.18 0.23 9.74
CA SER A 199 16.94 0.76 11.09
C SER A 199 15.78 0.07 11.82
N VAL A 200 14.94 -0.69 11.13
CA VAL A 200 13.88 -1.54 11.71
C VAL A 200 14.18 -3.04 11.62
N GLY A 201 15.40 -3.42 11.27
CA GLY A 201 15.83 -4.83 11.25
C GLY A 201 15.46 -5.61 9.98
N ILE A 202 14.98 -4.91 8.94
CA ILE A 202 14.62 -5.49 7.64
C ILE A 202 15.66 -5.06 6.60
N SER A 203 16.07 -5.95 5.71
CA SER A 203 17.04 -5.61 4.67
C SER A 203 16.35 -5.38 3.33
N LEU A 204 16.64 -4.27 2.66
CA LEU A 204 16.36 -4.07 1.24
C LEU A 204 17.68 -4.13 0.47
N GLN A 205 17.80 -5.07 -0.46
CA GLN A 205 18.94 -5.22 -1.35
C GLN A 205 18.52 -4.83 -2.77
N VAL A 206 19.21 -3.85 -3.34
CA VAL A 206 19.01 -3.45 -4.74
C VAL A 206 20.08 -4.13 -5.57
N GLU A 207 19.66 -4.90 -6.57
CA GLU A 207 20.52 -5.64 -7.48
C GLU A 207 20.38 -5.03 -8.87
N ALA A 208 21.50 -4.72 -9.50
CA ALA A 208 21.56 -4.12 -10.83
C ALA A 208 22.33 -5.07 -11.76
N SER A 209 21.74 -5.42 -12.90
CA SER A 209 22.38 -6.18 -13.98
C SER A 209 22.43 -5.42 -15.30
#